data_AF-A0A448WP52-F1
#
_entry.id   AF-A0A448WP52-F1
#
_cell.length_a   1.000
_cell.length_b   1.000
_cell.length_c   1.000
_cell.angle_alpha   90.00
_cell.angle_beta   90.00
_cell.angle_gamma   90.00
#
_symmetry.space_group_name_H-M   'P 1'
#
loop_
_entity.id
_entity.type
_entity.pdbx_description
1 polymer ?
#
loop_
_entity_poly.entity_id
_entity_poly.type
_entity_poly.pdbx_seq_one_letter_code
_entity_poly.pdbx_strand_id
1 'polypeptide(L)'
;MPFMQCVRDGTCHLGVRADRSYWLATTDELPMMPLDVSKVKHRIARCAICESPSQPFAFHAQANQLEEAQCPQGWNELWHGFSFVMVRFTELSPWFLLRIYHDICHNYCHHYCHYSGSHCHCVYR
;
A
#
# COMPACT_ATOMS: atom_id res chain seq x y z
N MET A 1 8.69 6.52 -16.16
CA MET A 1 8.32 7.60 -15.22
C MET A 1 6.84 7.91 -15.38
N PRO A 2 6.02 7.88 -14.32
CA PRO A 2 4.55 7.98 -14.41
C PRO A 2 4.00 9.41 -14.37
N PHE A 3 4.85 10.44 -14.33
CA PHE A 3 4.43 11.84 -14.33
C PHE A 3 5.35 12.68 -15.25
N MET A 4 4.85 13.84 -15.65
CA MET A 4 5.57 14.85 -16.43
C MET A 4 5.54 16.19 -15.69
N GLN A 5 6.55 17.02 -15.89
CA GLN A 5 6.64 18.35 -15.28
C GLN A 5 6.62 19.42 -16.35
N CYS A 6 5.77 20.43 -16.19
CA CYS A 6 5.70 21.59 -17.07
C CYS A 6 6.31 22.83 -16.40
N VAL A 7 7.07 23.61 -17.17
CA VAL A 7 7.62 24.91 -16.77
C VAL A 7 6.66 26.04 -17.17
N ARG A 8 6.88 27.25 -16.62
CA ARG A 8 5.97 28.40 -16.80
C ARG A 8 5.80 28.88 -18.24
N ASP A 9 6.75 28.56 -19.12
CA ASP A 9 6.67 28.90 -20.55
C ASP A 9 5.78 27.93 -21.35
N GLY A 10 5.17 26.95 -20.70
CA GLY A 10 4.30 25.94 -21.33
C GLY A 10 5.05 24.71 -21.85
N THR A 11 6.38 24.67 -21.76
CA THR A 11 7.18 23.49 -22.13
C THR A 11 7.03 22.41 -21.07
N CYS A 12 6.79 21.17 -21.50
CA CYS A 12 6.69 20.03 -20.59
C CYS A 12 7.78 18.99 -20.86
N HIS A 13 8.33 18.43 -19.79
CA HIS A 13 9.41 17.45 -19.84
C HIS A 13 8.97 16.15 -19.15
N LEU A 14 9.29 15.03 -19.80
CA LEU A 14 9.10 13.69 -19.27
C LEU A 14 10.47 13.02 -19.10
N GLY A 15 10.83 12.67 -17.87
CA GLY A 15 12.06 11.91 -17.58
C GLY A 15 13.37 12.63 -17.91
N VAL A 16 13.36 13.97 -18.00
CA VAL A 16 14.55 14.78 -18.34
C VAL A 16 15.37 15.13 -17.09
N ARG A 17 14.73 15.19 -15.92
CA ARG A 17 15.38 15.41 -14.64
C ARG A 17 15.61 14.07 -13.94
N ALA A 18 16.45 14.06 -12.90
CA ALA A 18 16.67 12.90 -12.02
C ALA A 18 15.45 12.61 -11.13
N ASP A 19 14.26 12.70 -11.71
CA ASP A 19 12.96 12.45 -11.09
C ASP A 19 12.87 10.96 -10.73
N ARG A 20 12.28 10.68 -9.56
CA ARG A 20 12.15 9.32 -9.03
C ARG A 20 10.69 9.03 -8.71
N SER A 21 10.28 7.79 -8.92
CA SER A 21 9.00 7.26 -8.45
C SER A 21 9.25 6.10 -7.50
N TYR A 22 8.53 6.06 -6.38
CA TYR A 22 8.61 4.96 -5.41
C TYR A 22 7.36 4.10 -5.53
N TRP A 23 7.56 2.78 -5.39
CA TRP A 23 6.49 1.79 -5.49
C TRP A 23 6.59 0.83 -4.30
N LEU A 24 5.46 0.31 -3.87
CA LEU A 24 5.44 -0.77 -2.87
C LEU A 24 6.09 -2.02 -3.48
N ALA A 25 6.97 -2.67 -2.71
CA ALA A 25 7.70 -3.85 -3.16
C ALA A 25 6.92 -5.15 -2.89
N THR A 26 7.22 -6.20 -3.65
CA THR A 26 6.88 -7.57 -3.26
C THR A 26 7.74 -8.04 -2.07
N THR A 27 7.40 -9.20 -1.52
CA THR A 27 8.17 -9.86 -0.45
C THR A 27 9.47 -10.51 -0.93
N ASP A 28 9.77 -10.43 -2.22
CA ASP A 28 10.97 -11.03 -2.81
C ASP A 28 12.25 -10.40 -2.23
N GLU A 29 13.30 -11.21 -2.13
CA GLU A 29 14.59 -10.78 -1.55
C GLU A 29 15.15 -9.54 -2.24
N LEU A 30 15.58 -8.55 -1.45
CA LEU A 30 16.14 -7.32 -2.00
C LEU A 30 17.32 -7.66 -2.92
N PRO A 31 17.38 -7.08 -4.13
CA PRO A 31 18.52 -7.31 -5.01
C PRO A 31 19.79 -6.80 -4.32
N MET A 32 20.96 -7.34 -4.67
CA MET A 32 22.25 -6.78 -4.23
C MET A 32 22.81 -5.75 -5.22
N MET A 33 22.22 -5.65 -6.42
CA MET A 33 22.59 -4.72 -7.48
C MET A 33 21.34 -4.14 -8.15
N PRO A 34 21.42 -2.94 -8.78
CA PRO A 34 20.30 -2.37 -9.51
C PRO A 34 19.68 -3.36 -10.50
N LEU A 35 18.36 -3.44 -10.49
CA LEU A 35 17.63 -4.33 -11.39
C LEU A 35 17.56 -3.73 -12.78
N ASP A 36 17.65 -4.61 -13.78
CA ASP A 36 17.18 -4.30 -15.13
C ASP A 36 15.68 -3.98 -15.09
N VAL A 37 15.25 -3.00 -15.88
CA VAL A 37 13.86 -2.54 -16.02
C VAL A 37 12.93 -3.72 -16.33
N SER A 38 13.39 -4.69 -17.12
CA SER A 38 12.64 -5.91 -17.46
C SER A 38 12.23 -6.73 -16.22
N LYS A 39 13.06 -6.72 -15.17
CA LYS A 39 12.87 -7.46 -13.92
C LYS A 39 12.12 -6.66 -12.85
N VAL A 40 12.05 -5.34 -12.99
CA VAL A 40 11.33 -4.46 -12.06
C VAL A 40 9.85 -4.81 -11.97
N LYS A 41 9.22 -5.22 -13.08
CA LYS A 41 7.78 -5.52 -13.13
C LYS A 41 7.33 -6.55 -12.10
N HIS A 42 8.13 -7.58 -11.83
CA HIS A 42 7.77 -8.62 -10.87
C HIS A 42 7.92 -8.16 -9.42
N ARG A 43 8.74 -7.12 -9.17
CA ARG A 43 9.02 -6.60 -7.83
C ARG A 43 8.08 -5.47 -7.39
N ILE A 44 7.23 -4.98 -8.27
CA ILE A 44 6.21 -3.98 -7.94
C ILE A 44 4.96 -4.70 -7.43
N ALA A 45 4.56 -4.36 -6.21
CA ALA A 45 3.32 -4.86 -5.62
C ALA A 45 2.12 -4.45 -6.47
N ARG A 46 1.13 -5.35 -6.57
CA ARG A 46 -0.11 -5.13 -7.31
C ARG A 46 -1.23 -4.81 -6.34
N CYS A 47 -2.14 -3.94 -6.75
CA CYS A 47 -3.34 -3.60 -5.99
C CYS A 47 -4.60 -4.04 -6.77
N ALA A 48 -5.66 -4.32 -6.02
CA ALA A 48 -7.02 -4.49 -6.52
C ALA A 48 -7.90 -3.37 -5.96
N ILE A 49 -8.84 -2.88 -6.76
CA ILE A 49 -9.80 -1.84 -6.37
C ILE A 49 -11.17 -2.51 -6.32
N CYS A 50 -11.83 -2.44 -5.16
CA CYS A 50 -13.14 -3.04 -4.92
C CYS A 50 -14.14 -1.97 -4.48
N GLU A 51 -15.39 -2.08 -4.95
CA GLU A 51 -16.52 -1.34 -4.39
C GLU A 51 -16.91 -1.93 -3.03
N SER A 52 -17.14 -1.06 -2.05
CA SER A 52 -17.45 -1.47 -0.67
C SER A 52 -18.76 -0.80 -0.23
N PRO A 53 -19.67 -1.53 0.46
CA PRO A 53 -20.96 -0.98 0.90
C PRO A 53 -20.82 0.05 2.03
N SER A 54 -19.67 0.11 2.70
CA SER A 54 -19.32 1.05 3.76
C SER A 54 -17.83 1.39 3.68
N GLN A 55 -17.43 2.43 4.43
CA GLN A 55 -16.04 2.84 4.50
C GLN A 55 -15.25 1.91 5.44
N PRO A 56 -14.11 1.34 5.01
CA PRO A 56 -13.23 0.59 5.90
C PRO A 56 -12.45 1.55 6.80
N PHE A 57 -12.21 1.13 8.04
CA PHE A 57 -11.41 1.85 9.02
C PHE A 57 -10.30 0.99 9.57
N ALA A 58 -9.32 1.71 10.10
CA ALA A 58 -8.06 1.18 10.55
C ALA A 58 -7.90 1.37 12.07
N PHE A 59 -7.84 0.29 12.86
CA PHE A 59 -7.73 0.32 14.33
C PHE A 59 -6.37 -0.13 14.87
N HIS A 60 -5.56 0.82 15.32
CA HIS A 60 -4.18 0.57 15.75
C HIS A 60 -4.09 0.36 17.27
N ALA A 61 -3.58 -0.79 17.70
CA ALA A 61 -3.46 -1.12 19.13
C ALA A 61 -2.33 -0.35 19.84
N GLN A 62 -1.33 0.12 19.10
CA GLN A 62 -0.04 0.61 19.67
C GLN A 62 0.65 -0.43 20.58
N ALA A 63 0.30 -1.70 20.39
CA ALA A 63 0.84 -2.85 21.10
C ALA A 63 1.39 -3.88 20.11
N ASN A 64 2.16 -4.83 20.65
CA ASN A 64 2.75 -5.95 19.92
C ASN A 64 1.80 -7.17 19.83
N GLN A 65 0.64 -7.12 20.47
CA GLN A 65 -0.36 -8.18 20.45
C GLN A 65 -1.54 -7.79 19.54
N LEU A 66 -1.86 -8.69 18.61
CA LEU A 66 -2.97 -8.50 17.65
C LEU A 66 -4.34 -8.49 18.33
N GLU A 67 -4.47 -9.21 19.45
CA GLU A 67 -5.69 -9.29 20.25
C GLU A 67 -6.14 -7.92 20.79
N GLU A 68 -5.22 -6.96 20.90
CA GLU A 68 -5.51 -5.59 21.34
C GLU A 68 -6.01 -4.68 20.19
N ALA A 69 -5.95 -5.14 18.93
CA ALA A 69 -6.39 -4.38 17.76
C ALA A 69 -7.81 -4.77 17.30
N GLN A 70 -8.64 -5.38 18.15
CA GLN A 70 -9.95 -5.91 17.75
C GLN A 70 -10.88 -4.86 17.12
N CYS A 71 -11.65 -5.28 16.12
CA CYS A 71 -12.69 -4.44 15.53
C CYS A 71 -13.77 -4.11 16.59
N PRO A 72 -14.33 -2.89 16.59
CA PRO A 72 -15.41 -2.54 17.50
C PRO A 72 -16.64 -3.44 17.33
N GLN A 73 -17.48 -3.55 18.36
CA GLN A 73 -18.71 -4.33 18.27
C GLN A 73 -19.59 -3.87 17.09
N GLY A 74 -20.06 -4.81 16.29
CA GLY A 74 -20.84 -4.52 15.07
C GLY A 74 -19.99 -4.26 13.82
N TRP A 75 -18.67 -4.43 13.89
CA TRP A 75 -17.78 -4.35 12.73
C TRP A 75 -17.30 -5.75 12.34
N ASN A 76 -17.15 -5.95 11.03
CA ASN A 76 -16.55 -7.15 10.48
C ASN A 76 -15.08 -6.88 10.16
N GLU A 77 -14.23 -7.86 10.45
CA GLU A 77 -12.82 -7.83 10.12
C GLU A 77 -12.61 -8.05 8.62
N LEU A 78 -11.70 -7.28 8.02
CA LEU A 78 -11.26 -7.45 6.63
C LEU A 78 -9.89 -8.14 6.56
N TRP A 79 -8.89 -7.61 7.27
CA TRP A 79 -7.57 -8.23 7.41
C TRP A 79 -6.77 -7.65 8.59
N HIS A 80 -5.78 -8.42 9.04
CA HIS A 80 -4.78 -8.06 10.03
C HIS A 80 -3.47 -7.61 9.37
N GLY A 81 -2.74 -6.70 10.01
CA GLY A 81 -1.43 -6.25 9.52
C GLY A 81 -0.64 -5.42 10.54
N PHE A 82 0.30 -4.64 10.02
CA PHE A 82 1.16 -3.75 10.81
C PHE A 82 0.88 -2.29 10.48
N SER A 83 1.12 -1.42 11.47
CA SER A 83 0.94 0.02 11.36
C SER A 83 2.09 0.65 10.59
N PHE A 84 1.83 1.08 9.36
CA PHE A 84 2.78 1.83 8.56
C PHE A 84 2.62 3.33 8.81
N VAL A 85 3.57 3.94 9.52
CA VAL A 85 3.50 5.36 9.92
C VAL A 85 4.12 6.29 8.87
N MET A 86 5.39 6.05 8.52
CA MET A 86 6.10 6.89 7.55
C MET A 86 7.31 6.17 6.94
N VAL A 87 7.71 6.62 5.75
CA VAL A 87 9.01 6.31 5.15
C VAL A 87 9.77 7.59 4.88
N ARG A 88 11.10 7.55 5.06
CA ARG A 88 12.03 8.52 4.50
C ARG A 88 12.97 7.82 3.51
N PHE A 89 13.07 8.37 2.31
CA PHE A 89 14.06 7.95 1.31
C PHE A 89 15.24 8.93 1.36
N THR A 90 16.46 8.43 1.52
CA THR A 90 17.67 9.23 1.41
C THR A 90 18.36 8.94 0.07
N GLU A 91 19.18 9.86 -0.43
CA GLU A 91 19.90 9.65 -1.70
C GLU A 91 20.79 8.39 -1.70
N LEU A 92 21.18 7.93 -0.50
CA LEU A 92 21.98 6.72 -0.27
C LEU A 92 21.16 5.42 -0.26
N SER A 93 19.84 5.42 -0.40
CA SER A 93 19.07 4.18 -0.61
C SER A 93 19.02 3.88 -2.12
N PRO A 94 19.81 2.91 -2.65
CA PRO A 94 19.78 2.54 -4.07
C PRO A 94 18.48 1.81 -4.46
N TRP A 95 17.60 1.55 -3.50
CA TRP A 95 16.37 0.79 -3.68
C TRP A 95 15.15 1.70 -3.82
N PHE A 96 14.54 1.69 -5.00
CA PHE A 96 13.26 2.35 -5.29
C PHE A 96 12.04 1.63 -4.71
N LEU A 97 12.28 0.60 -3.89
CA LEU A 97 11.30 -0.36 -3.39
C LEU A 97 11.24 -0.26 -1.86
N LEU A 98 10.04 0.03 -1.36
CA LEU A 98 9.78 0.12 0.08
C LEU A 98 9.54 -1.28 0.67
N ARG A 99 10.30 -1.65 1.70
CA ARG A 99 9.99 -2.78 2.58
C ARG A 99 9.53 -2.24 3.94
N ILE A 100 8.35 -2.69 4.39
CA ILE A 100 7.80 -2.32 5.69
C ILE A 100 8.43 -3.25 6.74
N TYR A 101 9.09 -2.67 7.75
CA TYR A 101 9.52 -3.39 8.96
C TYR A 101 8.39 -3.32 10.01
N HIS A 102 8.22 -4.40 10.76
CA HIS A 102 7.00 -4.73 11.49
C HIS A 102 7.19 -4.58 13.01
N ASP A 103 6.60 -3.55 13.64
CA ASP A 103 6.67 -3.41 15.11
C ASP A 103 5.30 -3.20 15.81
N ILE A 104 4.24 -2.80 15.10
CA ILE A 104 2.94 -2.45 15.74
C ILE A 104 1.77 -3.07 14.97
N CYS A 105 0.89 -3.81 15.63
CA CYS A 105 -0.25 -4.50 15.01
C CYS A 105 -1.45 -3.56 14.74
N HIS A 106 -2.26 -3.91 13.71
CA HIS A 106 -3.45 -3.16 13.29
C HIS A 106 -4.44 -4.05 12.53
N ASN A 107 -5.74 -3.85 12.76
CA ASN A 107 -6.84 -4.49 12.02
C ASN A 107 -7.66 -3.52 11.17
N TYR A 108 -7.87 -3.89 9.90
CA TYR A 108 -8.82 -3.24 9.02
C TYR A 108 -10.21 -3.83 9.23
N CYS A 109 -11.19 -2.96 9.46
CA CYS A 109 -12.54 -3.33 9.82
C CYS A 109 -13.54 -2.56 8.96
N HIS A 110 -14.75 -3.09 8.82
CA HIS A 110 -15.85 -2.44 8.10
C HIS A 110 -17.17 -2.57 8.87
N HIS A 111 -18.01 -1.53 8.87
CA HIS A 111 -19.24 -1.47 9.66
C HIS A 111 -20.34 -2.42 9.11
N TYR A 112 -21.14 -3.03 10.00
CA TYR A 112 -22.27 -3.89 9.64
C TYR A 112 -23.20 -3.21 8.63
N CYS A 113 -23.37 -3.81 7.46
CA CYS A 113 -24.64 -3.79 6.74
C CYS A 113 -25.28 -5.15 6.95
N HIS A 114 -26.50 -5.17 7.52
CA HIS A 114 -27.32 -6.37 7.56
C HIS A 114 -27.63 -6.79 6.11
N TYR A 115 -26.96 -7.83 5.61
CA TYR A 115 -27.28 -8.43 4.31
C TYR A 115 -27.92 -9.81 4.54
N SER A 116 -29.21 -9.88 4.23
CA SER A 116 -29.88 -11.12 3.87
C SER A 116 -29.28 -11.60 2.55
N GLY A 117 -28.57 -12.72 2.58
CA GLY A 117 -27.98 -13.33 1.39
C GLY A 117 -26.46 -13.39 1.47
N SER A 118 -25.94 -14.59 1.70
CA SER A 118 -24.53 -14.95 1.60
C SER A 118 -24.00 -14.60 0.20
N HIS A 119 -23.12 -13.60 0.08
CA HIS A 119 -21.96 -13.49 -0.84
C HIS A 119 -21.49 -12.03 -0.88
N CYS A 120 -20.32 -11.71 -0.34
CA CYS A 120 -19.59 -10.50 -0.69
C CYS A 120 -19.10 -10.65 -2.14
N HIS A 121 -19.83 -10.08 -3.10
CA HIS A 121 -19.35 -9.98 -4.47
C HIS A 121 -18.31 -8.85 -4.56
N CYS A 122 -17.04 -9.21 -4.73
CA CYS A 122 -16.10 -8.30 -5.41
C CYS A 122 -16.66 -8.09 -6.82
N VAL A 123 -17.35 -6.98 -7.05
CA VAL A 123 -17.78 -6.60 -8.39
C VAL A 123 -16.53 -6.16 -9.16
N TYR A 124 -15.93 -7.10 -9.89
CA TYR A 124 -15.03 -6.76 -10.99
C TYR A 124 -15.89 -6.13 -12.08
N ARG A 125 -15.80 -4.81 -12.25
CA ARG A 125 -16.17 -4.17 -13.52
C ARG A 125 -14.99 -4.22 -14.47
#